data_AF-A0A1C6QR87-F1
#
_entry.id   AF-A0A1C6QR87-F1
#
_cell.length_a   1.000
_cell.length_b   1.000
_cell.length_c   1.000
_cell.angle_alpha   90.00
_cell.angle_beta   90.00
_cell.angle_gamma   90.00
#
_symmetry.space_group_name_H-M   'P 1'
#
loop_
_entity.id
_entity.type
_entity.pdbx_description
1 polymer ?
#
loop_
_entity_poly.entity_id
_entity_poly.type
_entity_poly.pdbx_seq_one_letter_code
_entity_poly.pdbx_strand_id
1 'polypeptide(L)'
;MSIWTSRLDAAGIHDPRMRDDFTRQRAVVARYKRAAYAAVLLLLPRPLAPHVIAAVAFMHHTDNLLDQGPLPQRAAAYAAWEKEVNQALATGTSDHPVIRPLLHTGACHPRLLVHAKDFLRTATTELEFTGFATESDYQRYLDEYSLPAFLLVAGLLVRGDEPAGYRTPRRLRDAEDPPARIPPHAQPAPLRSRPLAPVRMKEAGAAGLRSA
;
A
#
# COMPACT_ATOMS: atom_id res chain seq x y z
N MET A 1 21.41 -23.43 5.58
CA MET A 1 20.73 -22.62 4.52
C MET A 1 20.06 -21.43 5.18
N SER A 2 20.18 -20.20 4.64
CA SER A 2 19.49 -19.06 5.27
C SER A 2 17.97 -19.13 5.03
N ILE A 3 17.16 -18.59 5.97
CA ILE A 3 15.70 -18.48 5.83
C ILE A 3 15.34 -17.78 4.51
N TRP A 4 16.12 -16.78 4.12
CA TRP A 4 15.88 -16.02 2.89
C TRP A 4 16.15 -16.84 1.63
N THR A 5 17.29 -17.52 1.55
CA THR A 5 17.64 -18.41 0.44
C THR A 5 16.54 -19.45 0.23
N SER A 6 16.06 -20.04 1.34
CA SER A 6 15.02 -21.05 1.27
C SER A 6 13.65 -20.53 0.84
N ARG A 7 13.38 -19.23 1.02
CA ARG A 7 12.18 -18.58 0.47
C ARG A 7 12.32 -18.29 -1.03
N LEU A 8 13.51 -17.89 -1.48
CA LEU A 8 13.82 -17.75 -2.91
C LEU A 8 13.68 -19.10 -3.64
N ASP A 9 14.17 -20.18 -3.04
CA ASP A 9 14.03 -21.54 -3.60
C ASP A 9 12.57 -21.97 -3.67
N ALA A 10 11.79 -21.73 -2.61
CA ALA A 10 10.36 -22.04 -2.60
C ALA A 10 9.59 -21.26 -3.67
N ALA A 11 10.03 -20.04 -4.00
CA ALA A 11 9.47 -19.20 -5.04
C ALA A 11 9.96 -19.56 -6.46
N GLY A 12 10.84 -20.57 -6.61
CA GLY A 12 11.43 -20.93 -7.91
C GLY A 12 12.47 -19.94 -8.43
N ILE A 13 12.98 -19.04 -7.58
CA ILE A 13 13.96 -18.02 -7.96
C ILE A 13 15.36 -18.62 -7.84
N HIS A 14 15.85 -19.20 -8.94
CA HIS A 14 17.14 -19.89 -8.97
C HIS A 14 18.26 -19.09 -9.67
N ASP A 15 17.91 -18.20 -10.59
CA ASP A 15 18.87 -17.36 -11.31
C ASP A 15 19.69 -16.48 -10.33
N PRO A 16 21.04 -16.51 -10.37
CA PRO A 16 21.86 -15.77 -9.42
C PRO A 16 21.62 -14.26 -9.44
N ARG A 17 21.48 -13.67 -10.63
CA ARG A 17 21.29 -12.22 -10.79
C ARG A 17 19.94 -11.80 -10.20
N MET A 18 18.89 -12.58 -10.45
CA MET A 18 17.56 -12.37 -9.86
C MET A 18 17.59 -12.49 -8.34
N ARG A 19 18.29 -13.50 -7.80
CA ARG A 19 18.45 -13.66 -6.33
C ARG A 19 19.12 -12.45 -5.70
N ASP A 20 20.13 -11.89 -6.36
CA ASP A 20 20.80 -10.67 -5.88
C ASP A 20 19.84 -9.48 -5.86
N ASP A 21 19.04 -9.29 -6.91
CA ASP A 21 18.06 -8.20 -6.96
C ASP A 21 17.02 -8.32 -5.85
N PHE A 22 16.39 -9.49 -5.69
CA PHE A 22 15.43 -9.74 -4.60
C PHE A 22 16.09 -9.53 -3.23
N THR A 23 17.35 -9.91 -3.07
CA THR A 23 18.09 -9.72 -1.82
C THR A 23 18.36 -8.23 -1.53
N ARG A 24 18.65 -7.42 -2.56
CA ARG A 24 18.73 -5.96 -2.43
C ARG A 24 17.39 -5.36 -2.01
N GLN A 25 16.30 -5.77 -2.65
CA GLN A 25 14.95 -5.29 -2.30
C GLN A 25 14.57 -5.66 -0.88
N ARG A 26 14.88 -6.88 -0.44
CA ARG A 26 14.72 -7.29 0.96
C ARG A 26 15.47 -6.36 1.91
N ALA A 27 16.72 -6.00 1.61
CA ALA A 27 17.51 -5.12 2.47
C ALA A 27 16.90 -3.72 2.60
N VAL A 28 16.34 -3.19 1.51
CA VAL A 28 15.61 -1.91 1.50
C VAL A 28 14.36 -2.00 2.37
N VAL A 29 13.49 -2.98 2.12
CA VAL A 29 12.21 -3.14 2.86
C VAL A 29 12.44 -3.39 4.35
N ALA A 30 13.46 -4.20 4.69
CA ALA A 30 13.82 -4.47 6.08
C ALA A 30 14.30 -3.22 6.84
N ARG A 31 14.87 -2.23 6.14
CA ARG A 31 15.29 -0.95 6.73
C ARG A 31 14.12 0.03 6.84
N TYR A 32 13.32 0.14 5.78
CA TYR A 32 12.22 1.10 5.67
C TYR A 32 11.05 0.78 6.60
N LYS A 33 10.55 -0.46 6.60
CA LYS A 33 9.36 -0.87 7.36
C LYS A 33 9.62 -2.18 8.10
N ARG A 34 10.44 -2.13 9.16
CA ARG A 34 10.85 -3.30 9.97
C ARG A 34 9.69 -4.18 10.41
N ALA A 35 8.60 -3.59 10.90
CA ALA A 35 7.43 -4.33 11.35
C ALA A 35 6.70 -5.05 10.20
N ALA A 36 6.47 -4.36 9.07
CA ALA A 36 5.86 -4.96 7.89
C ALA A 36 6.75 -6.07 7.30
N TYR A 37 8.06 -5.85 7.28
CA TYR A 37 9.03 -6.87 6.87
C TYR A 37 8.95 -8.12 7.76
N ALA A 38 8.91 -7.95 9.08
CA ALA A 38 8.74 -9.07 10.00
C ALA A 38 7.41 -9.80 9.77
N ALA A 39 6.31 -9.06 9.58
CA ALA A 39 5.00 -9.64 9.26
C ALA A 39 5.03 -10.48 7.98
N VAL A 40 5.68 -9.99 6.92
CA VAL A 40 5.86 -10.76 5.67
C VAL A 40 6.59 -12.07 5.92
N LEU A 41 7.65 -12.07 6.75
CA LEU A 41 8.40 -13.28 7.04
C LEU A 41 7.71 -14.25 8.00
N LEU A 42 6.80 -13.77 8.85
CA LEU A 42 6.11 -14.60 9.85
C LEU A 42 4.77 -15.13 9.35
N LEU A 43 4.02 -14.31 8.60
CA LEU A 43 2.63 -14.58 8.27
C LEU A 43 2.45 -15.12 6.84
N LEU A 44 3.34 -14.78 5.91
CA LEU A 44 3.14 -15.17 4.51
C LEU A 44 3.79 -16.52 4.16
N PRO A 45 3.14 -17.29 3.26
CA PRO A 45 3.72 -18.50 2.69
C PRO A 45 5.13 -18.25 2.14
N ARG A 46 6.00 -19.24 2.32
CA ARG A 46 7.40 -19.22 1.84
C ARG A 46 7.58 -18.73 0.40
N PRO A 47 6.86 -19.27 -0.61
CA PRO A 47 7.01 -18.84 -1.99
C PRO A 47 6.55 -17.39 -2.24
N LEU A 48 5.65 -16.86 -1.41
CA LEU A 48 5.03 -15.56 -1.69
C LEU A 48 5.84 -14.38 -1.14
N ALA A 49 6.62 -14.59 -0.09
CA ALA A 49 7.34 -13.50 0.57
C ALA A 49 8.31 -12.74 -0.35
N PRO A 50 9.10 -13.37 -1.25
CA PRO A 50 9.94 -12.63 -2.19
C PRO A 50 9.13 -11.67 -3.07
N HIS A 51 8.00 -12.15 -3.62
CA HIS A 51 7.12 -11.37 -4.48
C HIS A 51 6.51 -10.16 -3.77
N VAL A 52 6.05 -10.35 -2.52
CA VAL A 52 5.53 -9.23 -1.71
C VAL A 52 6.64 -8.23 -1.38
N ILE A 53 7.85 -8.68 -1.08
CA ILE A 53 8.99 -7.79 -0.85
C ILE A 53 9.31 -6.98 -2.10
N ALA A 54 9.28 -7.58 -3.29
CA ALA A 54 9.48 -6.86 -4.54
C ALA A 54 8.41 -5.79 -4.79
N ALA A 55 7.13 -6.11 -4.54
CA ALA A 55 6.03 -5.15 -4.66
C ALA A 55 6.20 -3.96 -3.69
N VAL A 56 6.49 -4.22 -2.41
CA VAL A 56 6.70 -3.17 -1.41
C VAL A 56 7.94 -2.33 -1.72
N ALA A 57 9.02 -2.94 -2.22
CA ALA A 57 10.22 -2.21 -2.62
C ALA A 57 9.95 -1.30 -3.83
N PHE A 58 9.16 -1.75 -4.80
CA PHE A 58 8.74 -0.95 -5.95
C PHE A 58 7.88 0.26 -5.52
N MET A 59 6.91 0.04 -4.63
CA MET A 59 6.11 1.13 -4.07
C MET A 59 7.00 2.13 -3.33
N HIS A 60 7.88 1.66 -2.45
CA HIS A 60 8.78 2.55 -1.71
C HIS A 60 9.75 3.32 -2.61
N HIS A 61 10.24 2.71 -3.69
CA HIS A 61 11.06 3.43 -4.67
C HIS A 61 10.26 4.55 -5.33
N THR A 62 9.00 4.28 -5.67
CA THR A 62 8.09 5.26 -6.26
C THR A 62 7.80 6.41 -5.28
N ASP A 63 7.49 6.11 -4.01
CA ASP A 63 7.26 7.11 -2.96
C ASP A 63 8.49 8.01 -2.78
N ASN A 64 9.69 7.44 -2.75
CA ASN A 64 10.93 8.22 -2.60
C ASN A 64 11.11 9.26 -3.73
N LEU A 65 10.66 8.98 -4.95
CA LEU A 65 10.71 9.92 -6.06
C LEU A 65 9.68 11.05 -5.90
N LEU A 66 8.53 10.74 -5.31
CA LEU A 66 7.42 11.67 -5.05
C LEU A 66 7.67 12.55 -3.80
N ASP A 67 8.51 12.10 -2.88
CA ASP A 67 8.78 12.78 -1.60
C ASP A 67 10.04 13.66 -1.63
N GLN A 68 11.03 13.37 -2.48
CA GLN A 68 12.36 13.96 -2.36
C GLN A 68 12.60 15.17 -3.27
N GLY A 69 12.67 16.37 -2.68
CA GLY A 69 13.12 17.60 -3.34
C GLY A 69 11.99 18.55 -3.77
N PRO A 70 12.29 19.59 -4.55
CA PRO A 70 11.30 20.54 -5.04
C PRO A 70 10.29 19.91 -6.02
N LEU A 71 9.05 20.41 -6.05
CA LEU A 71 7.98 19.87 -6.90
C LEU A 71 8.37 19.65 -8.37
N PRO A 72 9.02 20.59 -9.09
CA PRO A 72 9.39 20.38 -10.48
C PRO A 72 10.38 19.22 -10.67
N GLN A 73 11.28 19.01 -9.71
CA GLN A 73 12.26 17.91 -9.75
C GLN A 73 11.59 16.56 -9.51
N ARG A 74 10.71 16.49 -8.51
CA ARG A 74 9.94 15.28 -8.19
C ARG A 74 9.02 14.88 -9.35
N ALA A 75 8.32 15.84 -9.95
CA ALA A 75 7.47 15.60 -11.11
C ALA A 75 8.27 15.05 -12.31
N ALA A 76 9.44 15.64 -12.60
CA ALA A 76 10.31 15.16 -13.67
C ALA A 76 10.89 13.76 -13.39
N ALA A 77 11.33 13.50 -12.16
CA ALA A 77 11.85 12.20 -11.74
C ALA A 77 10.76 11.12 -11.83
N TYR A 78 9.56 11.44 -11.36
CA TYR A 78 8.40 10.55 -11.45
C TYR A 78 8.02 10.25 -12.91
N ALA A 79 7.95 11.26 -13.78
CA ALA A 79 7.63 11.06 -15.19
C ALA A 79 8.66 10.17 -15.92
N ALA A 80 9.95 10.33 -15.59
CA ALA A 80 11.00 9.46 -16.12
C ALA A 80 10.84 8.01 -15.63
N TRP A 81 10.56 7.84 -14.34
CA TRP A 81 10.31 6.53 -13.72
C TRP A 81 9.08 5.83 -14.31
N GLU A 82 7.95 6.52 -14.39
CA GLU A 82 6.73 5.99 -14.98
C GLU A 82 6.95 5.54 -16.42
N LYS A 83 7.67 6.34 -17.22
CA LYS A 83 8.03 5.97 -18.59
C LYS A 83 8.89 4.71 -18.64
N GLU A 84 9.93 4.62 -17.80
CA GLU A 84 10.82 3.46 -17.74
C GLU A 84 10.06 2.18 -17.35
N VAL A 85 9.21 2.26 -16.31
CA VAL A 85 8.40 1.11 -15.89
C VAL A 85 7.43 0.72 -16.99
N ASN A 86 6.71 1.66 -17.60
CA ASN A 86 5.77 1.33 -18.68
C ASN A 86 6.46 0.69 -19.90
N GLN A 87 7.65 1.15 -20.27
CA GLN A 87 8.45 0.52 -21.31
C GLN A 87 8.87 -0.90 -20.93
N ALA A 88 9.27 -1.11 -19.68
CA ALA A 88 9.64 -2.43 -19.17
C ALA A 88 8.44 -3.38 -19.12
N LEU A 89 7.25 -2.89 -18.74
CA LEU A 89 6.01 -3.65 -18.75
C LEU A 89 5.57 -4.03 -20.17
N ALA A 90 5.83 -3.17 -21.16
CA ALA A 90 5.50 -3.44 -22.56
C ALA A 90 6.47 -4.44 -23.21
N THR A 91 7.76 -4.36 -22.89
CA THR A 91 8.80 -5.23 -23.47
C THR A 91 9.03 -6.52 -22.67
N GLY A 92 8.59 -6.56 -21.41
CA GLY A 92 8.89 -7.65 -20.49
C GLY A 92 10.34 -7.66 -19.98
N THR A 93 11.13 -6.62 -20.24
CA THR A 93 12.56 -6.57 -19.89
C THR A 93 12.96 -5.23 -19.29
N SER A 94 13.96 -5.23 -18.42
CA SER A 94 14.58 -4.05 -17.84
C SER A 94 15.93 -4.45 -17.24
N ASP A 95 16.88 -3.53 -17.11
CA ASP A 95 18.08 -3.73 -16.29
C ASP A 95 17.93 -3.13 -14.89
N HIS A 96 16.88 -2.35 -14.65
CA HIS A 96 16.65 -1.68 -13.39
C HIS A 96 16.42 -2.70 -12.26
N PRO A 97 17.18 -2.65 -11.16
CA PRO A 97 17.15 -3.67 -10.11
C PRO A 97 15.84 -3.73 -9.32
N VAL A 98 15.01 -2.68 -9.38
CA VAL A 98 13.65 -2.68 -8.79
C VAL A 98 12.61 -3.22 -9.78
N ILE A 99 12.78 -2.96 -11.09
CA ILE A 99 11.80 -3.36 -12.12
C ILE A 99 11.96 -4.85 -12.45
N ARG A 100 13.18 -5.39 -12.49
CA ARG A 100 13.41 -6.81 -12.79
C ARG A 100 12.68 -7.76 -11.83
N PRO A 101 12.76 -7.62 -10.50
CA PRO A 101 11.95 -8.42 -9.56
C PRO A 101 10.43 -8.22 -9.73
N LEU A 102 9.99 -7.01 -10.09
CA LEU A 102 8.58 -6.72 -10.37
C LEU A 102 8.09 -7.50 -11.58
N LEU A 103 8.84 -7.47 -12.69
CA LEU A 103 8.53 -8.22 -13.92
C LEU A 103 8.51 -9.72 -13.67
N HIS A 104 9.51 -10.25 -12.96
CA HIS A 104 9.53 -11.66 -12.56
C HIS A 104 8.30 -12.01 -11.72
N THR A 105 7.95 -11.16 -10.75
CA THR A 105 6.74 -11.35 -9.94
C THR A 105 5.48 -11.31 -10.81
N GLY A 106 5.40 -10.42 -11.79
CA GLY A 106 4.30 -10.34 -12.75
C GLY A 106 4.16 -11.58 -13.63
N ALA A 107 5.26 -12.21 -14.01
CA ALA A 107 5.23 -13.48 -14.75
C ALA A 107 4.62 -14.62 -13.90
N CYS A 108 4.88 -14.63 -12.59
CA CYS A 108 4.28 -15.59 -11.65
C CYS A 108 2.85 -15.18 -11.23
N HIS A 109 2.57 -13.88 -11.18
CA HIS A 109 1.32 -13.28 -10.69
C HIS A 109 0.84 -12.17 -11.64
N PRO A 110 0.22 -12.50 -12.79
CA PRO A 110 -0.11 -11.53 -13.85
C PRO A 110 -0.95 -10.34 -13.40
N ARG A 111 -1.85 -10.54 -12.42
CA ARG A 111 -2.69 -9.48 -11.85
C ARG A 111 -1.89 -8.35 -11.18
N LEU A 112 -0.70 -8.66 -10.65
CA LEU A 112 0.16 -7.65 -10.04
C LEU A 112 0.54 -6.55 -11.05
N LEU A 113 0.76 -6.88 -12.32
CA LEU A 113 1.11 -5.87 -13.33
C LEU A 113 -0.05 -4.93 -13.66
N VAL A 114 -1.29 -5.41 -13.54
CA VAL A 114 -2.48 -4.54 -13.67
C VAL A 114 -2.52 -3.54 -12.52
N HIS A 115 -2.34 -4.02 -11.29
CA HIS A 115 -2.30 -3.15 -10.12
C HIS A 115 -1.10 -2.19 -10.11
N ALA A 116 0.05 -2.60 -10.65
CA ALA A 116 1.22 -1.74 -10.77
C ALA A 116 0.96 -0.57 -11.74
N LYS A 117 0.27 -0.83 -12.87
CA LYS A 117 -0.16 0.22 -13.79
C LYS A 117 -1.19 1.15 -13.18
N ASP A 118 -2.18 0.58 -12.48
CA ASP A 118 -3.21 1.38 -11.80
C ASP A 118 -2.57 2.31 -10.74
N PHE A 119 -1.62 1.80 -9.95
CA PHE A 119 -0.86 2.58 -8.97
C PHE A 119 -0.03 3.69 -9.61
N LEU A 120 0.72 3.40 -10.69
CA LEU A 120 1.50 4.45 -11.38
C LEU A 120 0.61 5.56 -11.94
N ARG A 121 -0.52 5.22 -12.55
CA ARG A 121 -1.44 6.24 -13.06
C ARG A 121 -1.93 7.20 -11.96
N THR A 122 -2.07 6.71 -10.73
CA THR A 122 -2.67 7.48 -9.65
C THR A 122 -1.65 8.09 -8.70
N ALA A 123 -0.38 7.71 -8.76
CA ALA A 123 0.63 8.26 -7.86
C ALA A 123 0.96 9.74 -8.11
N THR A 124 0.54 10.32 -9.25
CA THR A 124 0.60 11.78 -9.45
C THR A 124 -0.30 12.54 -8.48
N THR A 125 -1.34 11.91 -7.92
CA THR A 125 -2.20 12.52 -6.90
C THR A 125 -1.39 12.94 -5.66
N GLU A 126 -0.29 12.26 -5.34
CA GLU A 126 0.61 12.65 -4.23
C GLU A 126 1.37 13.96 -4.50
N LEU A 127 1.67 14.29 -5.76
CA LEU A 127 2.40 15.52 -6.09
C LEU A 127 1.59 16.79 -5.76
N GLU A 128 0.26 16.69 -5.85
CA GLU A 128 -0.68 17.80 -5.68
C GLU A 128 -1.40 17.76 -4.32
N PHE A 129 -1.06 16.78 -3.47
CA PHE A 129 -1.77 16.57 -2.21
C PHE A 129 -1.52 17.71 -1.21
N THR A 130 -2.60 18.40 -0.80
CA THR A 130 -2.56 19.50 0.19
C THR A 130 -3.39 19.21 1.45
N GLY A 131 -3.89 17.99 1.61
CA GLY A 131 -4.83 17.62 2.69
C GLY A 131 -6.29 17.53 2.23
N PHE A 132 -7.19 17.26 3.19
CA PHE A 132 -8.63 17.10 2.94
C PHE A 132 -9.42 18.26 3.55
N ALA A 133 -10.29 18.88 2.75
CA ALA A 133 -11.26 19.87 3.25
C ALA A 133 -12.57 19.20 3.68
N THR A 134 -12.94 18.10 3.03
CA THR A 134 -14.19 17.38 3.26
C THR A 134 -13.98 15.86 3.33
N GLU A 135 -14.95 15.15 3.89
CA GLU A 135 -15.02 13.69 3.83
C GLU A 135 -15.05 13.17 2.39
N SER A 136 -15.66 13.93 1.47
CA SER A 136 -15.67 13.55 0.05
C SER A 136 -14.28 13.62 -0.57
N ASP A 137 -13.43 14.55 -0.14
CA ASP A 137 -12.04 14.64 -0.61
C ASP A 137 -11.21 13.47 -0.07
N TYR A 138 -11.47 13.07 1.19
CA TYR A 138 -10.86 11.89 1.78
C TYR A 138 -11.26 10.61 1.05
N GLN A 139 -12.55 10.40 0.80
CA GLN A 139 -13.02 9.22 0.04
C GLN A 139 -12.45 9.19 -1.38
N ARG A 140 -12.36 10.34 -2.06
CA ARG A 140 -11.73 10.43 -3.38
C ARG A 140 -10.27 9.97 -3.33
N TYR A 141 -9.51 10.42 -2.33
CA TYR A 141 -8.12 10.01 -2.16
C TYR A 141 -7.98 8.51 -1.85
N LEU A 142 -8.92 7.93 -1.09
CA LEU A 142 -8.95 6.49 -0.89
C LEU A 142 -9.16 5.73 -2.21
N ASP A 143 -10.14 6.16 -3.00
CA ASP A 143 -10.51 5.50 -4.26
C ASP A 143 -9.43 5.66 -5.34
N GLU A 144 -8.85 6.85 -5.44
CA GLU A 144 -7.88 7.20 -6.47
C GLU A 144 -6.48 6.72 -6.13
N TYR A 145 -5.99 6.85 -4.91
CA TYR A 145 -4.60 6.55 -4.59
C TYR A 145 -4.44 5.34 -3.65
N SER A 146 -5.08 5.39 -2.48
CA SER A 146 -4.80 4.42 -1.41
C SER A 146 -5.23 3.00 -1.78
N LEU A 147 -6.40 2.84 -2.40
CA LEU A 147 -6.92 1.53 -2.79
C LEU A 147 -6.07 0.90 -3.91
N PRO A 148 -5.74 1.59 -5.02
CA PRO A 148 -4.82 1.06 -6.02
C PRO A 148 -3.45 0.63 -5.45
N ALA A 149 -2.86 1.47 -4.58
CA ALA A 149 -1.61 1.15 -3.90
C ALA A 149 -1.74 -0.11 -3.02
N PHE A 150 -2.84 -0.23 -2.26
CA PHE A 150 -3.12 -1.41 -1.44
C PHE A 150 -3.31 -2.68 -2.27
N LEU A 151 -4.06 -2.59 -3.37
CA LEU A 151 -4.35 -3.73 -4.26
C LEU A 151 -3.09 -4.30 -4.92
N LEU A 152 -2.04 -3.49 -5.11
CA LEU A 152 -0.76 -3.97 -5.62
C LEU A 152 -0.15 -5.07 -4.73
N VAL A 153 -0.23 -4.93 -3.41
CA VAL A 153 0.26 -5.93 -2.47
C VAL A 153 -0.82 -6.97 -2.15
N ALA A 154 -2.05 -6.54 -1.93
CA ALA A 154 -3.15 -7.43 -1.56
C ALA A 154 -3.48 -8.43 -2.69
N GLY A 155 -3.35 -8.02 -3.95
CA GLY A 155 -3.57 -8.88 -5.12
C GLY A 155 -2.63 -10.09 -5.19
N LEU A 156 -1.47 -10.05 -4.52
CA LEU A 156 -0.58 -11.22 -4.37
C LEU A 156 -1.11 -12.26 -3.37
N LEU A 157 -1.93 -11.83 -2.41
CA LEU A 157 -2.46 -12.71 -1.36
C LEU A 157 -3.70 -13.48 -1.82
N VAL A 158 -4.43 -12.95 -2.80
CA VAL A 158 -5.64 -13.57 -3.35
C VAL A 158 -5.24 -14.76 -4.23
N ARG A 159 -5.80 -15.94 -3.93
CA ARG A 159 -5.72 -17.11 -4.82
C ARG A 159 -7.00 -17.20 -5.65
N GLY A 160 -6.86 -17.20 -6.97
CA GLY A 160 -7.97 -17.38 -7.92
C GLY A 160 -8.37 -16.11 -8.67
N ASP A 161 -9.15 -16.30 -9.72
CA ASP A 161 -9.81 -15.20 -10.45
C ASP A 161 -10.87 -14.58 -9.54
N GLU A 162 -10.76 -13.26 -9.30
CA GLU A 162 -11.88 -12.51 -8.76
C GLU A 162 -12.95 -12.35 -9.84
N PRO A 163 -14.24 -12.61 -9.53
CA PRO A 163 -15.31 -12.27 -10.46
C PRO A 163 -15.30 -10.76 -10.72
N ALA A 164 -15.44 -10.38 -11.98
CA ALA A 164 -15.54 -8.99 -12.40
C ALA A 164 -16.72 -8.31 -11.66
N GLY A 165 -16.43 -7.35 -10.78
CA GLY A 165 -17.46 -6.65 -10.01
C GLY A 165 -17.06 -6.18 -8.61
N TYR A 166 -15.93 -6.66 -8.05
CA TYR A 166 -15.49 -6.23 -6.72
C TYR A 166 -15.06 -4.74 -6.65
N ARG A 167 -14.73 -4.14 -7.80
CA ARG A 167 -14.40 -2.71 -7.94
C ARG A 167 -15.60 -1.77 -7.97
N THR A 168 -16.82 -2.30 -7.93
CA THR A 168 -17.99 -1.42 -7.81
C THR A 168 -18.01 -0.90 -6.38
N PRO A 169 -17.90 0.42 -6.14
CA PRO A 169 -18.08 0.95 -4.80
C PRO A 169 -19.51 0.58 -4.40
N ARG A 170 -19.66 -0.36 -3.47
CA ARG A 170 -20.93 -0.51 -2.78
C ARG A 170 -21.05 0.73 -1.92
N ARG A 171 -21.71 1.77 -2.44
CA ARG A 171 -22.04 2.93 -1.63
C ARG A 171 -22.80 2.38 -0.43
N LEU A 172 -22.30 2.64 0.77
CA LEU A 172 -23.01 2.37 2.02
C LEU A 172 -24.39 3.08 2.10
N ARG A 173 -24.72 3.92 1.10
CA ARG A 173 -26.03 4.55 0.90
C ARG A 173 -27.09 3.67 0.27
N ASP A 174 -26.74 2.57 -0.41
CA ASP A 174 -27.73 1.75 -1.13
C ASP A 174 -28.29 0.60 -0.26
N ALA A 175 -27.98 0.60 1.04
CA ALA A 175 -28.61 -0.21 2.06
C ALA A 175 -29.55 0.65 2.92
N GLU A 176 -30.41 1.46 2.31
CA GLU A 176 -31.67 1.81 2.96
C GLU A 176 -32.65 0.66 2.70
N ASP A 177 -32.56 -0.37 3.54
CA ASP A 177 -33.75 -1.15 3.86
C ASP A 177 -34.80 -0.16 4.39
N PRO A 178 -36.06 -0.18 3.91
CA PRO A 178 -37.11 0.64 4.50
C PRO A 178 -37.16 0.32 6.01
N PRO A 179 -37.28 1.32 6.91
CA PRO A 179 -37.18 1.08 8.33
C PRO A 179 -38.21 0.02 8.74
N ALA A 180 -37.70 -1.10 9.25
CA ALA A 180 -38.52 -2.14 9.83
C ALA A 180 -39.44 -1.48 10.86
N ARG A 181 -40.76 -1.63 10.68
CA ARG A 181 -41.76 -1.21 11.68
C ARG A 181 -41.40 -1.87 13.01
N ILE A 182 -40.92 -1.07 13.95
CA ILE A 182 -40.72 -1.48 15.34
C ILE A 182 -42.12 -1.73 15.94
N PRO A 183 -42.46 -2.97 16.36
CA PRO A 183 -43.71 -3.22 17.06
C PRO A 183 -43.68 -2.55 18.44
N PRO A 184 -44.79 -1.99 18.94
CA PRO A 184 -44.79 -1.24 20.18
C PRO A 184 -44.73 -2.19 21.37
N HIS A 185 -43.59 -2.25 22.06
CA HIS A 185 -43.53 -2.86 23.39
C HIS A 185 -42.69 -2.06 24.40
N ALA A 186 -43.42 -1.63 25.45
CA ALA A 186 -43.05 -1.32 26.83
C ALA A 186 -41.86 -0.38 27.10
N GLN A 187 -42.18 0.79 27.66
CA GLN A 187 -41.22 1.72 28.27
C GLN A 187 -40.42 1.05 29.40
N PRO A 188 -39.07 1.13 29.39
CA PRO A 188 -38.28 0.97 30.60
C PRO A 188 -38.19 2.29 31.39
N ALA A 189 -38.18 2.16 32.73
CA ALA A 189 -38.20 3.26 33.69
C ALA A 189 -36.99 4.23 33.56
N PRO A 190 -37.15 5.52 33.93
CA PRO A 190 -36.10 6.52 33.73
C PRO A 190 -34.90 6.33 34.68
N LEU A 191 -33.70 6.32 34.10
CA LEU A 191 -32.42 6.34 34.81
C LEU A 191 -32.14 7.74 35.37
N ARG A 192 -31.80 7.82 36.67
CA ARG A 192 -31.40 9.07 37.34
C ARG A 192 -30.06 9.58 36.80
N SER A 193 -30.06 10.83 36.33
CA SER A 193 -28.90 11.56 35.84
C SER A 193 -27.85 11.76 36.94
N ARG A 194 -26.59 11.41 36.65
CA ARG A 194 -25.43 11.74 37.48
C ARG A 194 -24.48 12.60 36.64
N PRO A 195 -24.10 13.82 37.06
CA PRO A 195 -23.30 14.72 36.23
C PRO A 195 -21.84 14.26 36.12
N LEU A 196 -21.28 14.36 34.91
CA LEU A 196 -19.88 14.09 34.57
C LEU A 196 -18.99 15.30 34.92
N ALA A 197 -17.85 15.05 35.54
CA ALA A 197 -16.83 16.07 35.85
C ALA A 197 -15.96 16.38 34.60
N PRO A 198 -15.44 17.62 34.46
CA PRO A 198 -14.64 18.01 33.30
C PRO A 198 -13.21 17.46 33.36
N VAL A 199 -12.74 16.89 32.24
CA VAL A 199 -11.34 16.46 32.06
C VAL A 199 -10.50 17.65 31.58
N ARG A 200 -9.42 17.92 32.32
CA ARG A 200 -8.48 19.05 32.14
C ARG A 200 -7.51 18.76 30.98
N MET A 201 -7.41 19.70 30.04
CA MET A 201 -6.37 19.75 28.99
C MET A 201 -4.99 19.97 29.64
N LYS A 202 -4.00 19.14 29.29
CA LYS A 202 -2.61 19.30 29.76
C LYS A 202 -1.77 19.86 28.60
N GLU A 203 -1.38 21.12 28.74
CA GLU A 203 -0.31 21.74 27.95
C GLU A 203 1.06 21.18 28.36
N ALA A 204 1.91 20.95 27.35
CA ALA A 204 3.37 21.06 27.39
C ALA A 204 3.81 21.04 25.90
N GLY A 205 4.46 22.04 25.32
CA GLY A 205 5.41 23.00 25.88
C GLY A 205 6.77 22.74 25.22
N ALA A 206 7.08 23.51 24.18
CA ALA A 206 8.36 23.49 23.48
C ALA A 206 9.47 24.19 24.29
N ALA A 207 10.67 23.60 24.31
CA ALA A 207 11.98 24.25 24.48
C ALA A 207 13.02 23.22 23.99
N GLY A 208 14.03 23.52 23.16
CA GLY A 208 14.80 24.75 23.03
C GLY A 208 16.20 24.52 23.60
N LEU A 209 17.21 24.59 22.73
CA LEU A 209 18.66 24.39 22.94
C LEU A 209 19.25 25.09 24.19
N ARG A 210 20.33 24.52 24.76
CA ARG A 210 21.68 25.16 24.90
C ARG A 210 22.74 24.24 25.53
N SER A 211 23.95 24.34 24.97
CA SER A 211 25.32 24.00 25.37
C SER A 211 25.62 23.21 26.66
N ALA A 212 26.40 22.14 26.50
CA ALA A 212 27.75 21.97 27.07
C ALA A 212 28.52 20.93 26.22
#